data_AF-A0A161LL61-F1
#
_entry.id   AF-A0A161LL61-F1
#
_cell.length_a   1.000
_cell.length_b   1.000
_cell.length_c   1.000
_cell.angle_alpha   90.00
_cell.angle_beta   90.00
_cell.angle_gamma   90.00
#
_symmetry.space_group_name_H-M   'P 1'
#
loop_
_entity.id
_entity.type
_entity.pdbx_description
1 polymer ?
#
loop_
_entity_poly.entity_id
_entity_poly.type
_entity_poly.pdbx_seq_one_letter_code
_entity_poly.pdbx_strand_id
1 'polypeptide(L)' 'MVNPIVLGSGTPLFGETIGRIDLELFNTRTFDSGNVPHSYRPVTI' A
#
# COMPACT_ATOMS: atom_id res chain seq x y z
N MET A 1 -3.80 2.43 -0.34
CA MET A 1 -5.02 2.11 -1.13
C MET A 1 -4.58 1.40 -2.39
N VAL A 2 -5.15 0.24 -2.69
CA VAL A 2 -4.93 -0.47 -3.96
C VAL A 2 -6.15 -0.25 -4.84
N ASN A 3 -5.91 0.15 -6.10
CA ASN A 3 -6.95 0.35 -7.11
C ASN A 3 -6.83 -0.77 -8.17
N PRO A 4 -7.94 -1.30 -8.71
CA PRO A 4 -7.92 -2.40 -9.68
C PRO A 4 -7.58 -1.90 -11.10
N ILE A 5 -6.45 -1.22 -11.25
CA ILE A 5 -5.97 -0.65 -12.52
C ILE A 5 -4.45 -0.77 -12.62
N VAL A 6 -3.97 -1.09 -13.82
CA VAL A 6 -2.55 -1.04 -14.18
C VAL A 6 -2.29 0.27 -14.92
N LEU A 7 -1.44 1.14 -14.36
CA LEU A 7 -1.29 2.51 -14.87
C LEU A 7 -0.40 2.63 -16.13
N GLY A 8 0.53 1.71 -16.36
CA GLY A 8 1.47 1.75 -17.49
C GLY A 8 2.56 2.84 -17.38
N SER A 9 2.26 3.99 -16.78
CA SER A 9 3.20 5.07 -16.42
C SER A 9 2.61 5.94 -15.30
N GLY A 10 3.45 6.73 -14.61
CA GLY A 10 3.00 7.64 -13.56
C GLY A 10 4.11 8.05 -12.59
N THR A 11 3.75 8.85 -11.58
CA THR A 11 4.67 9.24 -10.50
C THR A 11 4.70 8.15 -9.41
N PRO A 12 5.87 7.61 -9.06
CA PRO A 12 6.00 6.66 -7.95
C PRO A 12 5.51 7.27 -6.62
N LEU A 13 4.82 6.48 -5.80
CA LEU A 13 4.32 6.91 -4.49
C LEU A 13 5.46 7.22 -3.51
N PHE A 14 6.54 6.46 -3.60
CA PHE A 14 7.75 6.64 -2.81
C PHE A 14 8.89 7.08 -3.74
N GLY A 15 9.67 8.05 -3.29
CA GLY A 15 10.86 8.54 -4.01
C GLY A 15 12.05 7.59 -3.89
N GLU A 16 13.26 8.15 -3.94
CA GLU A 16 14.47 7.34 -3.75
C GLU A 16 14.52 6.65 -2.39
N THR A 17 15.10 5.45 -2.43
CA THR A 17 15.20 4.39 -1.43
C THR A 17 14.99 4.80 0.03
N ILE A 18 13.76 4.57 0.52
CA ILE A 18 13.57 4.12 1.90
C ILE A 18 14.07 2.68 1.94
N GLY A 19 15.01 2.36 2.84
CA GLY A 19 15.42 0.98 3.07
C GLY A 19 14.22 0.08 3.40
N ARG A 20 14.42 -1.23 3.51
CA ARG A 20 13.32 -2.13 3.90
C ARG A 20 12.72 -1.69 5.24
N ILE A 21 11.43 -1.39 5.25
CA ILE A 21 10.66 -1.11 6.46
C ILE A 21 9.75 -2.31 6.72
N ASP A 22 9.89 -2.93 7.88
CA ASP A 22 9.01 -4.02 8.29
C ASP A 22 7.70 -3.45 8.84
N LEU A 23 6.59 -3.84 8.21
CA LEU A 23 5.25 -3.36 8.50
C LEU A 23 4.33 -4.53 8.81
N GLU A 24 3.42 -4.34 9.77
CA GLU A 24 2.33 -5.25 10.08
C GLU A 24 1.03 -4.71 9.45
N LEU A 25 0.32 -5.57 8.72
CA LEU A 25 -1.03 -5.28 8.22
C LEU A 25 -2.02 -5.47 9.37
N PHE A 26 -2.64 -4.39 9.84
CA PHE A 26 -3.62 -4.47 10.94
C PHE A 26 -5.07 -4.23 10.49
N ASN A 27 -5.28 -3.70 9.28
CA ASN A 27 -6.61 -3.55 8.72
C ASN A 27 -6.60 -3.67 7.19
N THR A 28 -7.61 -4.35 6.66
CA THR A 28 -7.93 -4.36 5.23
C THR A 28 -9.44 -4.43 5.06
N ARG A 29 -9.93 -3.87 3.95
CA ARG A 29 -11.34 -3.95 3.54
C ARG A 29 -11.42 -4.01 2.03
N THR A 30 -12.33 -4.81 1.51
CA THR A 30 -12.67 -4.83 0.08
C THR A 30 -13.96 -4.07 -0.14
N PHE A 31 -14.00 -3.25 -1.19
CA PHE A 31 -15.22 -2.62 -1.68
C PHE A 31 -15.70 -3.30 -2.97
N ASP A 32 -16.99 -3.20 -3.28
CA ASP A 32 -17.59 -3.78 -4.50
C ASP A 32 -16.97 -3.21 -5.79
N SER A 33 -16.38 -2.02 -5.73
CA SER A 33 -15.61 -1.41 -6.81
C SER A 33 -14.25 -2.07 -7.07
N GLY A 34 -13.84 -3.03 -6.23
CA GLY A 34 -12.53 -3.68 -6.28
C GLY A 34 -11.40 -2.88 -5.62
N ASN A 35 -11.68 -1.69 -5.06
CA ASN A 35 -10.69 -0.96 -4.26
C ASN A 35 -10.43 -1.68 -2.94
N VAL A 36 -9.16 -1.73 -2.54
CA VAL A 36 -8.71 -2.39 -1.31
C VAL A 36 -7.82 -1.45 -0.48
N PRO A 37 -8.37 -0.64 0.44
CA PRO A 37 -7.56 0.05 1.45
C PRO A 37 -6.83 -0.96 2.33
N HIS A 38 -5.55 -0.65 2.58
CA HIS A 38 -4.72 -1.37 3.54
C HIS A 38 -4.21 -0.35 4.57
N SER A 39 -4.24 -0.72 5.84
CA SER A 39 -3.63 0.05 6.92
C SER A 39 -2.52 -0.76 7.58
N TYR A 40 -1.33 -0.17 7.59
CA TYR A 40 -0.12 -0.77 8.12
C TYR A 40 0.40 0.04 9.31
N ARG A 41 1.04 -0.66 10.25
CA ARG A 41 1.82 -0.06 11.33
C ARG A 41 3.26 -0.57 11.29
N PRO A 42 4.27 0.19 11.72
CA PRO A 42 5.62 -0.31 11.89
C PRO A 42 5.66 -1.47 12.88
N VAL A 43 6.45 -2.50 12.59
CA VAL A 43 6.80 -3.50 13.60
C VAL A 43 7.73 -2.82 14.60
N THR A 44 7.29 -2.73 15.86
CA THR A 44 8.19 -2.28 16.94
C THR A 44 9.00 -3.50 17.40
N ILE A 45 10.33 -3.35 17.41
CA ILE A 45 11.26 -4.36 17.96
C ILE A 45 11.24 -4.29 19.48
#